data_AF-A0A7G6XXJ4-F1
#
_entry.id   AF-A0A7G6XXJ4-F1
#
_cell.length_a   1.000
_cell.length_b   1.000
_cell.length_c   1.000
_cell.angle_alpha   90.00
_cell.angle_beta   90.00
_cell.angle_gamma   90.00
#
_symmetry.space_group_name_H-M   'P 1'
#
loop_
_entity.id
_entity.type
_entity.pdbx_description
1 polymer ?
#
loop_
_entity_poly.entity_id
_entity_poly.type
_entity_poly.pdbx_seq_one_letter_code
_entity_poly.pdbx_strand_id
1 'polypeptide(L)'
;MSFLAEQAGLAHDLARQWATQRATGFIETICVEDPELVWVTGWMVDDGVVDRPVVILDDGAFDGSFAYALAPRDDLPSGCLAFAGIVHSGWRPQAGPPFRMFMADGSARILESLDPTRLVTKTAIAPSIRDILNKSAGPMRGRLQELFHEGGAWFEDPAPASPERIQIDEAAVLPGFGVFVNGWVLSTRKEARSFMLKAGTTVVGAEDGSVVRYPRPDIAALKRDIDQSLVPSGFIALFRGTFDDAAIDGVMVKATWNDGKGTAAAIPPGAVRVIGRTAPIDIVERFYPAIEAERFFPVFAHHAAVMSRARRRNVTAHVVAPVGHALILAVPSSPSDFMLLVDDIMRNAWRLPETTGIVLIAGTALQRSLTLSLFADVQRHSGRRCSLFFSPLCDPTSDAIDPITTALELDSFAFVSGHVRLTERGWSAVGTAPRDVSFLAIDDPADTTLAPVISTDACLATRDWWQADVAGRTHRSNGNDGTQVSQDRGEQRAIITQAALSLGQPRISRLAARIDQALEIAGG
;
A
#
# COMPACT_ATOMS: atom_id res chain seq x y z
N MET A 1 13.67 -2.05 -33.84
CA MET A 1 13.83 -3.41 -33.29
C MET A 1 14.59 -4.37 -34.20
N SER A 2 14.51 -4.28 -35.54
CA SER A 2 15.21 -5.27 -36.41
C SER A 2 16.74 -5.10 -36.46
N PHE A 3 17.28 -3.87 -36.29
CA PHE A 3 18.73 -3.61 -36.35
C PHE A 3 19.50 -4.12 -35.11
N LEU A 4 18.91 -4.02 -33.91
CA LEU A 4 19.54 -4.51 -32.66
C LEU A 4 19.52 -6.04 -32.56
N ALA A 5 18.47 -6.70 -33.09
CA ALA A 5 18.39 -8.16 -33.13
C ALA A 5 19.39 -8.78 -34.12
N GLU A 6 19.64 -8.10 -35.24
CA GLU A 6 20.62 -8.54 -36.25
C GLU A 6 22.07 -8.38 -35.74
N GLN A 7 22.35 -7.34 -34.94
CA GLN A 7 23.66 -7.18 -34.27
C GLN A 7 23.89 -8.20 -33.16
N ALA A 8 22.85 -8.58 -32.41
CA ALA A 8 22.96 -9.62 -31.37
C ALA A 8 23.28 -11.01 -31.95
N GLY A 9 22.70 -11.36 -33.10
CA GLY A 9 22.99 -12.62 -33.80
C GLY A 9 24.43 -12.73 -34.30
N LEU A 10 24.96 -11.65 -34.88
CA LEU A 10 26.36 -11.56 -35.30
C LEU A 10 27.34 -11.61 -34.11
N ALA A 11 26.99 -10.98 -32.99
CA ALA A 11 27.78 -11.04 -31.77
C ALA A 11 27.86 -12.46 -31.18
N HIS A 12 26.79 -13.25 -31.32
CA HIS A 12 26.70 -14.64 -30.87
C HIS A 12 27.65 -15.58 -31.64
N ASP A 13 27.68 -15.46 -32.96
CA ASP A 13 28.56 -16.29 -33.82
C ASP A 13 30.03 -15.90 -33.63
N LEU A 14 30.32 -14.61 -33.47
CA LEU A 14 31.67 -14.10 -33.17
C LEU A 14 32.15 -14.54 -31.77
N ALA A 15 31.29 -14.53 -30.75
CA ALA A 15 31.64 -14.97 -29.41
C ALA A 15 32.05 -16.46 -29.38
N ARG A 16 31.38 -17.34 -30.15
CA ARG A 16 31.80 -18.74 -30.30
C ARG A 16 33.13 -18.87 -31.02
N GLN A 17 33.36 -18.06 -32.05
CA GLN A 17 34.62 -18.06 -32.80
C GLN A 17 35.80 -17.56 -31.95
N TRP A 18 35.55 -16.65 -31.00
CA TRP A 18 36.56 -16.06 -30.11
C TRP A 18 36.80 -16.85 -28.82
N ALA A 19 36.07 -17.94 -28.58
CA ALA A 19 36.26 -18.81 -27.42
C ALA A 19 37.66 -19.47 -27.34
N THR A 20 38.51 -19.33 -28.37
CA THR A 20 39.90 -19.82 -28.35
C THR A 20 40.96 -18.72 -28.14
N GLN A 21 40.56 -17.45 -27.99
CA GLN A 21 41.50 -16.33 -27.81
C GLN A 21 41.94 -16.16 -26.34
N ARG A 22 43.09 -15.51 -26.14
CA ARG A 22 43.63 -15.23 -24.80
C ARG A 22 42.84 -14.10 -24.13
N ALA A 23 42.52 -14.29 -22.84
CA ALA A 23 41.86 -13.26 -22.04
C ALA A 23 42.70 -11.99 -21.92
N THR A 24 42.04 -10.84 -22.00
CA THR A 24 42.61 -9.49 -21.85
C THR A 24 42.45 -8.94 -20.42
N GLY A 25 41.93 -9.75 -19.52
CA GLY A 25 41.71 -9.45 -18.12
C GLY A 25 40.95 -10.59 -17.43
N PHE A 26 40.80 -10.48 -16.12
CA PHE A 26 40.14 -11.50 -15.30
C PHE A 26 39.09 -10.90 -14.38
N ILE A 27 38.00 -11.65 -14.16
CA ILE A 27 36.97 -11.37 -13.15
C ILE A 27 37.33 -12.18 -11.90
N GLU A 28 37.68 -11.48 -10.83
CA GLU A 28 38.16 -12.07 -9.57
C GLU A 28 37.03 -12.36 -8.59
N THR A 29 36.00 -11.50 -8.54
CA THR A 29 34.84 -11.72 -7.65
C THR A 29 33.55 -11.20 -8.27
N ILE A 30 32.45 -11.84 -7.87
CA ILE A 30 31.12 -11.58 -8.42
C ILE A 30 30.10 -11.53 -7.29
N CYS A 31 29.19 -10.56 -7.34
CA CYS A 31 28.08 -10.41 -6.41
C CYS A 31 26.78 -10.16 -7.19
N VAL A 32 25.81 -11.07 -7.04
CA VAL A 32 24.47 -10.89 -7.59
C VAL A 32 23.64 -10.09 -6.57
N GLU A 33 23.17 -8.91 -6.97
CA GLU A 33 22.42 -8.02 -6.07
C GLU A 33 20.94 -7.96 -6.42
N ASP A 34 20.64 -7.75 -7.69
CA ASP A 34 19.30 -7.70 -8.24
C ASP A 34 19.21 -8.78 -9.32
N PRO A 35 18.00 -9.28 -9.67
CA PRO A 35 17.82 -10.00 -10.91
C PRO A 35 18.61 -9.37 -12.06
N GLU A 36 18.50 -8.11 -12.38
CA GLU A 36 19.15 -7.64 -13.62
C GLU A 36 20.58 -7.15 -13.44
N LEU A 37 21.09 -7.03 -12.20
CA LEU A 37 22.37 -6.37 -11.92
C LEU A 37 23.35 -7.28 -11.17
N VAL A 38 24.50 -7.51 -11.81
CA VAL A 38 25.61 -8.30 -11.28
C VAL A 38 26.84 -7.42 -11.12
N TRP A 39 27.32 -7.28 -9.88
CA TRP A 39 28.60 -6.62 -9.59
C TRP A 39 29.76 -7.55 -9.88
N VAL A 40 30.78 -7.02 -10.53
CA VAL A 40 32.03 -7.73 -10.84
C VAL A 40 33.22 -6.87 -10.47
N THR A 41 34.26 -7.50 -9.92
CA THR A 41 35.58 -6.88 -9.74
C THR A 41 36.66 -7.75 -10.32
N GLY A 42 37.73 -7.13 -10.78
CA GLY A 42 38.90 -7.84 -11.27
C GLY A 42 39.92 -6.88 -11.85
N TRP A 43 40.58 -7.29 -12.92
CA TRP A 43 41.52 -6.44 -13.64
C TRP A 43 41.44 -6.64 -15.15
N MET A 44 41.81 -5.61 -15.90
CA MET A 44 41.85 -5.66 -17.37
C MET A 44 42.87 -4.68 -17.94
N VAL A 45 43.24 -4.89 -19.20
CA VAL A 45 44.01 -3.90 -19.96
C VAL A 45 43.14 -2.70 -20.29
N ASP A 46 43.60 -1.50 -19.94
CA ASP A 46 42.88 -0.25 -20.24
C ASP A 46 42.81 0.00 -21.76
N ASP A 47 41.67 0.51 -22.20
CA ASP A 47 41.39 0.87 -23.59
C ASP A 47 40.58 2.16 -23.72
N GLY A 48 40.34 2.87 -22.61
CA GLY A 48 39.67 4.16 -22.58
C GLY A 48 38.15 4.13 -22.76
N VAL A 49 37.50 2.97 -22.88
CA VAL A 49 36.04 2.86 -23.02
C VAL A 49 35.43 2.36 -21.71
N VAL A 50 34.43 3.06 -21.16
CA VAL A 50 33.96 2.87 -19.77
C VAL A 50 32.58 2.19 -19.65
N ASP A 51 31.85 2.09 -20.76
CA ASP A 51 30.57 1.41 -20.88
C ASP A 51 30.41 0.79 -22.26
N ARG A 52 29.96 -0.47 -22.35
CA ARG A 52 29.82 -1.17 -23.63
C ARG A 52 28.88 -2.38 -23.58
N PRO A 53 28.33 -2.81 -24.73
CA PRO A 53 27.60 -4.07 -24.81
C PRO A 53 28.54 -5.26 -24.57
N VAL A 54 28.01 -6.31 -23.95
CA VAL A 54 28.74 -7.55 -23.67
C VAL A 54 27.91 -8.78 -24.00
N VAL A 55 28.59 -9.89 -24.30
CA VAL A 55 28.01 -11.23 -24.38
C VAL A 55 28.71 -12.12 -23.37
N ILE A 56 27.95 -12.86 -22.57
CA ILE A 56 28.47 -13.71 -21.50
C ILE A 56 28.21 -15.17 -21.87
N LEU A 57 29.26 -15.98 -21.90
CA LEU A 57 29.19 -17.41 -22.17
C LEU A 57 29.38 -18.22 -20.87
N ASP A 58 28.27 -18.74 -20.33
CA ASP A 58 28.18 -19.50 -19.08
C ASP A 58 27.04 -20.54 -19.18
N ASP A 59 27.33 -21.77 -19.60
CA ASP A 59 26.35 -22.84 -19.98
C ASP A 59 25.28 -22.42 -21.03
N GLY A 60 25.42 -21.22 -21.58
CA GLY A 60 24.53 -20.54 -22.49
C GLY A 60 25.13 -19.19 -22.85
N ALA A 61 24.44 -18.40 -23.65
CA ALA A 61 24.90 -17.10 -24.09
C ALA A 61 23.90 -16.02 -23.71
N PHE A 62 24.38 -14.98 -23.04
CA PHE A 62 23.56 -13.92 -22.47
C PHE A 62 24.04 -12.56 -22.96
N ASP A 63 23.14 -11.79 -23.55
CA ASP A 63 23.41 -10.42 -23.93
C ASP A 63 23.28 -9.48 -22.72
N GLY A 64 24.10 -8.45 -22.67
CA GLY A 64 24.08 -7.48 -21.60
C GLY A 64 24.85 -6.19 -21.90
N SER A 65 24.98 -5.36 -20.87
CA SER A 65 25.86 -4.20 -20.89
C SER A 65 26.77 -4.21 -19.67
N PHE A 66 27.99 -3.70 -19.84
CA PHE A 66 29.00 -3.63 -18.80
C PHE A 66 29.50 -2.20 -18.67
N ALA A 67 29.35 -1.63 -17.47
CA ALA A 67 29.86 -0.31 -17.11
C ALA A 67 30.83 -0.44 -15.93
N TYR A 68 31.98 0.22 -15.99
CA TYR A 68 33.02 0.04 -14.98
C TYR A 68 33.87 1.30 -14.75
N ALA A 69 34.60 1.28 -13.63
CA ALA A 69 35.64 2.25 -13.31
C ALA A 69 36.97 1.53 -13.09
N LEU A 70 38.08 2.17 -13.51
CA LEU A 70 39.43 1.64 -13.43
C LEU A 70 40.26 2.34 -12.36
N ALA A 71 41.15 1.61 -11.69
CA ALA A 71 42.10 2.13 -10.72
C ALA A 71 43.45 1.41 -10.79
N PRO A 72 44.57 2.09 -10.46
CA PRO A 72 45.88 1.44 -10.36
C PRO A 72 45.92 0.44 -9.21
N ARG A 73 46.63 -0.68 -9.42
CA ARG A 73 46.89 -1.72 -8.41
C ARG A 73 48.31 -2.25 -8.59
N ASP A 74 49.11 -2.24 -7.52
CA ASP A 74 50.57 -2.44 -7.60
C ASP A 74 51.00 -3.88 -7.95
N ASP A 75 50.12 -4.86 -7.76
CA ASP A 75 50.34 -6.28 -8.06
C ASP A 75 50.09 -6.65 -9.52
N LEU A 76 49.57 -5.71 -10.34
CA LEU A 76 49.17 -5.99 -11.71
C LEU A 76 50.31 -5.78 -12.73
N PRO A 77 50.29 -6.51 -13.87
CA PRO A 77 51.21 -6.25 -14.97
C PRO A 77 51.10 -4.82 -15.51
N SER A 78 52.19 -4.33 -16.13
CA SER A 78 52.20 -3.00 -16.77
C SER A 78 51.06 -2.88 -17.80
N GLY A 79 50.30 -1.79 -17.72
CA GLY A 79 49.15 -1.53 -18.60
C GLY A 79 47.83 -2.18 -18.16
N CYS A 80 47.83 -2.93 -17.06
CA CYS A 80 46.62 -3.48 -16.46
C CYS A 80 46.14 -2.62 -15.29
N LEU A 81 44.83 -2.44 -15.17
CA LEU A 81 44.18 -1.71 -14.08
C LEU A 81 43.13 -2.60 -13.41
N ALA A 82 42.93 -2.39 -12.12
CA ALA A 82 41.82 -3.02 -11.41
C ALA A 82 40.50 -2.35 -11.82
N PHE A 83 39.42 -3.11 -11.90
CA PHE A 83 38.09 -2.59 -12.20
C PHE A 83 37.07 -2.97 -11.14
N ALA A 84 36.11 -2.07 -10.95
CA ALA A 84 34.84 -2.34 -10.32
C ALA A 84 33.76 -1.96 -11.32
N GLY A 85 32.87 -2.90 -11.63
CA GLY A 85 31.86 -2.69 -12.65
C GLY A 85 30.58 -3.46 -12.38
N ILE A 86 29.57 -3.11 -13.16
CA ILE A 86 28.25 -3.70 -13.11
C ILE A 86 27.85 -4.22 -14.47
N VAL A 87 27.27 -5.40 -14.47
CA VAL A 87 26.71 -6.06 -15.64
C VAL A 87 25.20 -6.01 -15.53
N HIS A 88 24.54 -5.40 -16.51
CA HIS A 88 23.09 -5.44 -16.66
C HIS A 88 22.70 -6.52 -17.66
N SER A 89 22.13 -7.62 -17.19
CA SER A 89 21.76 -8.78 -18.04
C SER A 89 20.81 -9.77 -17.35
N GLY A 90 20.22 -10.67 -18.15
CA GLY A 90 19.49 -11.83 -17.65
C GLY A 90 20.38 -12.97 -17.11
N TRP A 91 21.70 -12.82 -17.14
CA TRP A 91 22.65 -13.85 -16.71
C TRP A 91 22.69 -14.01 -15.19
N ARG A 92 22.73 -15.27 -14.73
CA ARG A 92 22.85 -15.62 -13.30
C ARG A 92 24.06 -16.51 -13.09
N PRO A 93 25.20 -15.96 -12.63
CA PRO A 93 26.40 -16.75 -12.39
C PRO A 93 26.15 -17.82 -11.34
N GLN A 94 26.68 -19.01 -11.57
CA GLN A 94 26.73 -20.10 -10.58
C GLN A 94 28.16 -20.33 -10.09
N ALA A 95 28.28 -20.89 -8.89
CA ALA A 95 29.58 -21.33 -8.41
C ALA A 95 29.99 -22.57 -9.21
N GLY A 96 31.15 -22.55 -9.87
CA GLY A 96 31.50 -23.61 -10.78
C GLY A 96 32.64 -23.25 -11.74
N PRO A 97 32.65 -23.83 -12.95
CA PRO A 97 33.68 -23.59 -13.94
C PRO A 97 33.76 -22.11 -14.35
N PRO A 98 34.88 -21.69 -14.99
CA PRO A 98 35.02 -20.31 -15.45
C PRO A 98 34.08 -20.01 -16.61
N PHE A 99 33.56 -18.78 -16.65
CA PHE A 99 32.82 -18.24 -17.78
C PHE A 99 33.64 -17.16 -18.48
N ARG A 100 33.17 -16.74 -19.66
CA ARG A 100 33.81 -15.67 -20.43
C ARG A 100 32.84 -14.56 -20.77
N MET A 101 33.29 -13.32 -20.59
CA MET A 101 32.56 -12.12 -20.99
C MET A 101 33.29 -11.45 -22.15
N PHE A 102 32.60 -11.33 -23.28
CA PHE A 102 33.10 -10.75 -24.52
C PHE A 102 32.59 -9.32 -24.65
N MET A 103 33.48 -8.40 -24.98
CA MET A 103 33.10 -7.03 -25.33
C MET A 103 32.53 -7.02 -26.76
N ALA A 104 31.24 -6.75 -26.89
CA ALA A 104 30.50 -6.80 -28.16
C ALA A 104 30.57 -5.46 -28.94
N ASP A 105 31.67 -4.73 -28.79
CA ASP A 105 31.98 -3.47 -29.46
C ASP A 105 32.91 -3.65 -30.68
N GLY A 106 33.23 -4.91 -31.03
CA GLY A 106 34.17 -5.25 -32.10
C GLY A 106 35.64 -5.25 -31.69
N SER A 107 35.97 -4.97 -30.42
CA SER A 107 37.36 -4.94 -29.92
C SER A 107 38.00 -6.33 -29.77
N ALA A 108 37.21 -7.40 -29.83
CA ALA A 108 37.62 -8.78 -29.54
C ALA A 108 38.25 -8.95 -28.14
N ARG A 109 37.88 -8.09 -27.17
CA ARG A 109 38.35 -8.18 -25.79
C ARG A 109 37.53 -9.18 -24.99
N ILE A 110 38.22 -9.92 -24.14
CA ILE A 110 37.65 -11.02 -23.35
C ILE A 110 38.08 -10.86 -21.90
N LEU A 111 37.11 -10.95 -20.99
CA LEU A 111 37.36 -11.16 -19.56
C LEU A 111 36.97 -12.59 -19.20
N GLU A 112 37.84 -13.28 -18.47
CA GLU A 112 37.60 -14.65 -18.02
C GLU A 112 37.46 -14.66 -16.49
N SER A 113 36.50 -15.39 -15.94
CA SER A 113 36.45 -15.55 -14.48
C SER A 113 37.55 -16.48 -13.99
N LEU A 114 37.90 -16.34 -12.70
CA LEU A 114 38.76 -17.32 -12.05
C LEU A 114 38.13 -18.71 -12.05
N ASP A 115 38.97 -19.74 -11.96
CA ASP A 115 38.56 -21.12 -11.78
C ASP A 115 38.90 -21.58 -10.34
N PRO A 116 37.90 -21.79 -9.46
CA PRO A 116 36.45 -21.71 -9.72
C PRO A 116 35.90 -20.27 -9.66
N THR A 117 34.74 -20.05 -10.30
CA THR A 117 34.03 -18.77 -10.28
C THR A 117 33.68 -18.37 -8.84
N ARG A 118 34.22 -17.23 -8.39
CA ARG A 118 34.10 -16.79 -6.99
C ARG A 118 32.90 -15.88 -6.77
N LEU A 119 31.78 -16.49 -6.39
CA LEU A 119 30.60 -15.78 -5.89
C LEU A 119 30.77 -15.36 -4.44
N VAL A 120 30.49 -14.09 -4.15
CA VAL A 120 30.60 -13.49 -2.83
C VAL A 120 29.37 -12.68 -2.50
N THR A 121 29.12 -12.48 -1.20
CA THR A 121 28.04 -11.60 -0.75
C THR A 121 28.40 -10.13 -1.01
N LYS A 122 27.38 -9.26 -1.05
CA LYS A 122 27.58 -7.81 -1.18
C LYS A 122 28.49 -7.26 -0.09
N THR A 123 28.36 -7.74 1.14
CA THR A 123 29.21 -7.34 2.27
C THR A 123 30.68 -7.70 2.03
N ALA A 124 30.95 -8.87 1.44
CA ALA A 124 32.30 -9.35 1.19
C ALA A 124 32.99 -8.64 0.01
N ILE A 125 32.24 -8.27 -1.04
CA ILE A 125 32.80 -7.53 -2.20
C ILE A 125 32.93 -6.02 -1.94
N ALA A 126 32.16 -5.48 -0.99
CA ALA A 126 32.08 -4.04 -0.72
C ALA A 126 33.42 -3.34 -0.42
N PRO A 127 34.38 -3.94 0.32
CA PRO A 127 35.69 -3.33 0.52
C PRO A 127 36.45 -3.15 -0.80
N SER A 128 36.45 -4.15 -1.66
CA SER A 128 37.13 -4.11 -2.97
C SER A 128 36.53 -3.06 -3.89
N ILE A 129 35.20 -3.03 -4.01
CA ILE A 129 34.51 -2.02 -4.83
C ILE A 129 34.81 -0.61 -4.30
N ARG A 130 34.74 -0.40 -2.97
CA ARG A 130 35.05 0.91 -2.37
C ARG A 130 36.49 1.32 -2.61
N ASP A 131 37.46 0.42 -2.46
CA ASP A 131 38.87 0.73 -2.69
C ASP A 131 39.11 1.17 -4.14
N ILE A 132 38.59 0.40 -5.11
CA ILE A 132 38.73 0.70 -6.54
C ILE A 132 38.04 2.02 -6.88
N LEU A 133 36.78 2.21 -6.48
CA LEU A 133 36.05 3.44 -6.78
C LEU A 133 36.72 4.68 -6.15
N ASN A 134 37.27 4.58 -4.94
CA ASN A 134 37.97 5.69 -4.29
C ASN A 134 39.25 6.10 -5.03
N LYS A 135 39.99 5.12 -5.57
CA LYS A 135 41.22 5.33 -6.34
C LYS A 135 40.98 5.62 -7.82
N SER A 136 39.79 5.32 -8.33
CA SER A 136 39.44 5.51 -9.73
C SER A 136 39.32 6.99 -10.10
N ALA A 137 39.65 7.29 -11.35
CA ALA A 137 39.34 8.54 -12.02
C ALA A 137 38.51 8.21 -13.27
N GLY A 138 37.48 9.00 -13.57
CA GLY A 138 36.68 8.80 -14.77
C GLY A 138 35.19 9.07 -14.58
N PRO A 139 34.43 9.17 -15.68
CA PRO A 139 33.04 9.61 -15.68
C PRO A 139 32.08 8.61 -15.02
N MET A 140 32.42 7.32 -14.97
CA MET A 140 31.56 6.28 -14.38
C MET A 140 31.71 6.13 -12.86
N ARG A 141 32.75 6.71 -12.26
CA ARG A 141 33.00 6.59 -10.81
C ARG A 141 31.79 7.02 -9.98
N GLY A 142 31.27 8.23 -10.23
CA GLY A 142 30.17 8.80 -9.45
C GLY A 142 28.90 7.95 -9.55
N ARG A 143 28.54 7.54 -10.77
CA ARG A 143 27.35 6.72 -11.04
C ARG A 143 27.44 5.33 -10.43
N LEU A 144 28.60 4.66 -10.55
CA LEU A 144 28.81 3.36 -9.92
C LEU A 144 28.84 3.46 -8.39
N GLN A 145 29.37 4.56 -7.86
CA GLN A 145 29.33 4.82 -6.43
C GLN A 145 27.88 5.00 -5.97
N GLU A 146 27.08 5.83 -6.64
CA GLU A 146 25.65 6.00 -6.36
C GLU A 146 24.92 4.65 -6.41
N LEU A 147 25.06 3.90 -7.50
CA LEU A 147 24.39 2.61 -7.71
C LEU A 147 24.77 1.57 -6.65
N PHE A 148 26.05 1.51 -6.26
CA PHE A 148 26.51 0.60 -5.21
C PHE A 148 25.89 0.95 -3.84
N HIS A 149 25.68 2.24 -3.55
CA HIS A 149 25.08 2.72 -2.31
C HIS A 149 23.54 2.65 -2.32
N GLU A 150 22.90 2.77 -3.48
CA GLU A 150 21.45 2.65 -3.67
C GLU A 150 20.96 1.24 -3.41
N GLY A 151 21.64 0.22 -3.96
CA GLY A 151 21.27 -1.18 -3.72
C GLY A 151 21.65 -1.73 -2.34
N GLY A 152 22.69 -1.17 -1.69
CA GLY A 152 23.42 -1.87 -0.62
C GLY A 152 22.97 -1.69 0.83
N ALA A 153 22.06 -0.78 1.14
CA ALA A 153 21.85 -0.35 2.54
C ALA A 153 20.39 -0.47 3.02
N TRP A 154 19.69 -1.49 2.54
CA TRP A 154 18.40 -1.90 3.12
C TRP A 154 18.55 -2.90 4.27
N PHE A 155 19.75 -3.39 4.56
CA PHE A 155 19.98 -4.26 5.71
C PHE A 155 20.18 -3.42 6.97
N GLU A 156 19.58 -3.82 8.08
CA GLU A 156 19.99 -3.33 9.40
C GLU A 156 21.47 -3.69 9.56
N ASP A 157 22.35 -2.69 9.56
CA ASP A 157 23.78 -2.94 9.77
C ASP A 157 23.95 -3.41 11.23
N PRO A 158 24.32 -4.68 11.50
CA PRO A 158 24.53 -5.16 12.85
C PRO A 158 25.78 -4.54 13.49
N ALA A 159 26.48 -3.63 12.80
CA ALA A 159 27.63 -2.91 13.33
C ALA A 159 27.26 -2.11 14.60
N PRO A 160 27.78 -2.51 15.77
CA PRO A 160 27.43 -1.91 17.05
C PRO A 160 28.25 -0.63 17.26
N ALA A 161 28.04 0.42 16.46
CA ALA A 161 28.76 1.69 16.67
C ALA A 161 28.23 2.93 15.93
N SER A 162 27.33 2.81 14.94
CA SER A 162 26.82 4.02 14.30
C SER A 162 26.03 4.86 15.32
N PRO A 163 26.27 6.17 15.48
CA PRO A 163 25.45 7.04 16.32
C PRO A 163 24.12 7.41 15.66
N GLU A 164 23.95 7.06 14.38
CA GLU A 164 22.74 7.29 13.60
C GLU A 164 21.66 6.25 13.93
N ARG A 165 20.44 6.72 14.15
CA ARG A 165 19.27 5.88 14.46
C ARG A 165 18.08 6.36 13.66
N ILE A 166 17.24 5.42 13.26
CA ILE A 166 15.92 5.65 12.71
C ILE A 166 14.96 4.66 13.34
N GLN A 167 13.75 5.11 13.63
CA GLN A 167 12.66 4.25 14.07
C GLN A 167 11.35 4.79 13.52
N ILE A 168 10.46 3.87 13.17
CA ILE A 168 9.16 4.17 12.61
C ILE A 168 8.11 3.87 13.68
N ASP A 169 7.31 4.89 13.99
CA ASP A 169 6.26 4.79 14.99
C ASP A 169 4.97 4.26 14.36
N GLU A 170 4.66 4.72 13.14
CA GLU A 170 3.44 4.35 12.43
C GLU A 170 3.60 4.53 10.92
N ALA A 171 2.94 3.67 10.14
CA ALA A 171 2.79 3.84 8.72
C ALA A 171 1.35 3.58 8.27
N ALA A 172 0.79 4.44 7.42
CA ALA A 172 -0.50 4.25 6.80
C ALA A 172 -0.36 4.04 5.29
N VAL A 173 -0.87 2.92 4.78
CA VAL A 173 -0.77 2.53 3.36
C VAL A 173 -2.12 2.75 2.70
N LEU A 174 -2.16 3.56 1.63
CA LEU A 174 -3.29 3.63 0.70
C LEU A 174 -2.93 2.86 -0.58
N PRO A 175 -3.48 1.65 -0.79
CA PRO A 175 -3.19 0.86 -1.98
C PRO A 175 -3.46 1.64 -3.27
N GLY A 176 -2.50 1.57 -4.19
CA GLY A 176 -2.54 2.32 -5.45
C GLY A 176 -2.06 3.77 -5.37
N PHE A 177 -1.84 4.34 -4.18
CA PHE A 177 -1.38 5.72 -4.01
C PHE A 177 0.01 5.82 -3.39
N GLY A 178 0.20 5.30 -2.17
CA GLY A 178 1.39 5.60 -1.39
C GLY A 178 1.38 5.09 0.05
N VAL A 179 2.50 5.31 0.74
CA VAL A 179 2.65 5.10 2.19
C VAL A 179 2.95 6.42 2.89
N PHE A 180 2.15 6.75 3.89
CA PHE A 180 2.43 7.81 4.86
C PHE A 180 3.22 7.21 6.01
N VAL A 181 4.37 7.78 6.34
CA VAL A 181 5.24 7.29 7.42
C VAL A 181 5.42 8.38 8.44
N ASN A 182 5.33 8.00 9.71
CA ASN A 182 5.64 8.83 10.85
C ASN A 182 6.71 8.13 11.70
N GLY A 183 7.76 8.85 12.05
CA GLY A 183 8.84 8.30 12.85
C GLY A 183 9.84 9.35 13.27
N TRP A 184 11.03 8.89 13.61
CA TRP A 184 12.11 9.77 14.00
C TRP A 184 13.46 9.29 13.49
N VAL A 185 14.37 10.25 13.29
CA VAL A 185 15.77 10.02 12.98
C VAL A 185 16.63 10.80 13.95
N LEU A 186 17.76 10.22 14.34
CA LEU A 186 18.68 10.83 15.29
C LEU A 186 20.11 10.62 14.83
N SER A 187 20.89 11.70 14.77
CA SER A 187 22.34 11.66 14.61
C SER A 187 22.96 12.81 15.40
N THR A 188 24.16 12.59 15.94
CA THR A 188 24.93 13.61 16.68
C THR A 188 25.72 14.54 15.76
N ARG A 189 25.90 14.14 14.49
CA ARG A 189 26.87 14.80 13.58
C ARG A 189 26.31 15.02 12.17
N LYS A 190 25.17 14.42 11.84
CA LYS A 190 24.65 14.38 10.48
C LYS A 190 23.20 14.80 10.43
N GLU A 191 22.85 15.50 9.36
CA GLU A 191 21.46 15.79 9.04
C GLU A 191 20.95 14.75 8.04
N ALA A 192 19.71 14.29 8.23
CA ALA A 192 19.05 13.42 7.28
C ALA A 192 18.54 14.24 6.09
N ARG A 193 19.16 14.05 4.93
CA ARG A 193 18.91 14.79 3.69
C ARG A 193 17.71 14.26 2.91
N SER A 194 17.52 12.95 2.88
CA SER A 194 16.41 12.34 2.15
C SER A 194 15.94 11.05 2.80
N PHE A 195 14.75 10.61 2.41
CA PHE A 195 14.18 9.34 2.82
C PHE A 195 13.81 8.50 1.62
N MET A 196 13.95 7.19 1.77
CA MET A 196 13.46 6.20 0.82
C MET A 196 12.66 5.15 1.57
N LEU A 197 11.67 4.57 0.89
CA LEU A 197 10.90 3.43 1.37
C LEU A 197 11.09 2.26 0.42
N LYS A 198 11.30 1.08 0.99
CA LYS A 198 11.34 -0.19 0.27
C LYS A 198 10.18 -1.06 0.72
N ALA A 199 9.43 -1.59 -0.24
CA ALA A 199 8.40 -2.60 -0.02
C ALA A 199 8.56 -3.67 -1.11
N GLY A 200 8.96 -4.87 -0.73
CA GLY A 200 9.31 -5.93 -1.69
C GLY A 200 10.48 -5.50 -2.59
N THR A 201 10.26 -5.50 -3.90
CA THR A 201 11.22 -5.03 -4.92
C THR A 201 11.11 -3.54 -5.23
N THR A 202 10.04 -2.88 -4.74
CA THR A 202 9.79 -1.47 -5.04
C THR A 202 10.55 -0.59 -4.06
N VAL A 203 11.34 0.34 -4.60
CA VAL A 203 12.02 1.39 -3.83
C VAL A 203 11.55 2.75 -4.34
N VAL A 204 11.07 3.60 -3.43
CA VAL A 204 10.61 4.95 -3.77
C VAL A 204 11.22 5.99 -2.84
N GLY A 205 11.55 7.15 -3.38
CA GLY A 205 11.92 8.32 -2.57
C GLY A 205 10.68 8.96 -1.92
N ALA A 206 10.88 9.64 -0.80
CA ALA A 206 9.85 10.52 -0.25
C ALA A 206 9.50 11.63 -1.26
N GLU A 207 8.23 11.99 -1.38
CA GLU A 207 7.77 13.03 -2.28
C GLU A 207 8.30 14.42 -1.83
N ASP A 208 8.87 15.15 -2.77
CA ASP A 208 9.37 16.51 -2.54
C ASP A 208 8.27 17.42 -1.99
N GLY A 209 8.57 18.10 -0.89
CA GLY A 209 7.62 19.00 -0.21
C GLY A 209 6.58 18.30 0.68
N SER A 210 6.50 16.95 0.67
CA SER A 210 5.67 16.21 1.62
C SER A 210 6.38 15.94 2.95
N VAL A 211 7.71 16.06 3.00
CA VAL A 211 8.48 15.75 4.20
C VAL A 211 8.35 16.87 5.22
N VAL A 212 7.67 16.59 6.33
CA VAL A 212 7.52 17.51 7.46
C VAL A 212 8.44 17.06 8.59
N ARG A 213 9.18 17.99 9.17
CA ARG A 213 10.02 17.74 10.35
C ARG A 213 9.42 18.43 11.57
N TYR A 214 9.42 17.74 12.71
CA TYR A 214 8.88 18.28 13.95
C TYR A 214 9.67 17.82 15.19
N PRO A 215 9.66 18.58 16.30
CA PRO A 215 10.44 18.23 17.49
C PRO A 215 9.85 17.02 18.22
N ARG A 216 10.72 16.20 18.82
CA ARG A 216 10.35 15.07 19.69
C ARG A 216 11.00 15.21 21.08
N PRO A 217 10.36 15.93 22.02
CA PRO A 217 10.92 16.18 23.34
C PRO A 217 11.19 14.90 24.15
N ASP A 218 10.38 13.87 23.94
CA ASP A 218 10.53 12.54 24.52
C ASP A 218 11.85 11.86 24.10
N ILE A 219 12.33 12.13 22.89
CA ILE A 219 13.59 11.61 22.37
C ILE A 219 14.76 12.52 22.76
N ALA A 220 14.54 13.83 22.83
CA ALA A 220 15.56 14.79 23.26
C ALA A 220 16.10 14.47 24.66
N ALA A 221 15.26 13.93 25.55
CA ALA A 221 15.65 13.51 26.89
C ALA A 221 16.64 12.32 26.92
N LEU A 222 16.73 11.52 25.84
CA LEU A 222 17.57 10.31 25.79
C LEU A 222 19.07 10.63 25.65
N LYS A 223 19.47 11.86 25.32
CA LYS A 223 20.88 12.26 25.23
C LYS A 223 21.10 13.68 25.77
N ARG A 224 21.55 13.76 27.02
CA ARG A 224 21.81 15.03 27.75
C ARG A 224 23.03 15.83 27.26
N ASP A 225 23.93 15.22 26.47
CA ASP A 225 25.22 15.80 26.08
C ASP A 225 25.31 16.23 24.60
N ILE A 226 24.19 16.30 23.88
CA ILE A 226 24.18 16.80 22.50
C ILE A 226 23.73 18.25 22.54
N ASP A 227 24.66 19.15 22.25
CA ASP A 227 24.37 20.55 21.96
C ASP A 227 23.20 20.61 20.96
N GLN A 228 22.16 21.37 21.31
CA GLN A 228 20.79 21.36 20.76
C GLN A 228 20.64 21.71 19.25
N SER A 229 21.66 21.49 18.43
CA SER A 229 21.85 22.20 17.17
C SER A 229 21.51 21.45 15.89
N LEU A 230 21.02 20.20 15.92
CA LEU A 230 20.69 19.50 14.67
C LEU A 230 19.28 18.91 14.65
N VAL A 231 18.34 19.80 14.29
CA VAL A 231 17.08 19.56 13.55
C VAL A 231 15.98 18.79 14.31
N PRO A 232 14.70 19.15 14.11
CA PRO A 232 13.57 18.30 14.48
C PRO A 232 13.80 16.81 14.14
N SER A 233 13.91 15.98 15.18
CA SER A 233 14.19 14.54 15.05
C SER A 233 12.98 13.74 14.56
N GLY A 234 11.76 14.24 14.77
CA GLY A 234 10.55 13.68 14.20
C GLY A 234 10.43 14.00 12.71
N PHE A 235 9.88 13.07 11.96
CA PHE A 235 9.53 13.28 10.56
C PHE A 235 8.22 12.60 10.18
N ILE A 236 7.51 13.24 9.26
CA ILE A 236 6.42 12.66 8.50
C ILE A 236 6.82 12.74 7.02
N ALA A 237 6.60 11.67 6.27
CA ALA A 237 6.92 11.61 4.84
C ALA A 237 5.87 10.80 4.07
N LEU A 238 5.53 11.25 2.87
CA LEU A 238 4.75 10.50 1.91
C LEU A 238 5.68 9.84 0.89
N PHE A 239 5.49 8.55 0.67
CA PHE A 239 6.17 7.76 -0.35
C PHE A 239 5.13 7.34 -1.38
N ARG A 240 5.04 8.06 -2.51
CA ARG A 240 4.11 7.70 -3.59
C ARG A 240 4.61 6.49 -4.36
N GLY A 241 3.70 5.57 -4.66
CA GLY A 241 3.99 4.34 -5.35
C GLY A 241 2.83 3.36 -5.26
N THR A 242 2.84 2.38 -6.17
CA THR A 242 1.95 1.23 -6.06
C THR A 242 2.69 0.13 -5.31
N PHE A 243 2.07 -0.38 -4.26
CA PHE A 243 2.65 -1.42 -3.42
C PHE A 243 1.73 -2.62 -3.44
N ASP A 244 2.29 -3.79 -3.73
CA ASP A 244 1.56 -5.05 -3.60
C ASP A 244 1.25 -5.31 -2.12
N ASP A 245 0.09 -5.88 -1.85
CA ASP A 245 -0.34 -6.24 -0.50
C ASP A 245 0.66 -7.20 0.16
N ALA A 246 1.27 -8.10 -0.62
CA ALA A 246 2.31 -9.02 -0.15
C ALA A 246 3.62 -8.30 0.25
N ALA A 247 3.86 -7.09 -0.26
CA ALA A 247 5.06 -6.32 0.02
C ALA A 247 4.96 -5.49 1.31
N ILE A 248 3.77 -5.41 1.91
CA ILE A 248 3.49 -4.60 3.11
C ILE A 248 4.12 -5.21 4.38
N ASP A 249 4.31 -6.54 4.42
CA ASP A 249 4.82 -7.23 5.61
C ASP A 249 6.35 -7.09 5.83
N GLY A 250 7.05 -6.40 4.92
CA GLY A 250 8.50 -6.19 4.96
C GLY A 250 8.92 -4.78 4.61
N VAL A 251 8.10 -3.77 4.93
CA VAL A 251 8.39 -2.39 4.57
C VAL A 251 9.57 -1.87 5.40
N MET A 252 10.49 -1.18 4.74
CA MET A 252 11.65 -0.56 5.37
C MET A 252 11.74 0.91 4.96
N VAL A 253 12.27 1.73 5.86
CA VAL A 253 12.54 3.14 5.59
C VAL A 253 14.04 3.39 5.79
N LYS A 254 14.66 4.05 4.82
CA LYS A 254 16.06 4.44 4.84
C LYS A 254 16.18 5.96 4.85
N ALA A 255 16.89 6.50 5.83
CA ALA A 255 17.34 7.89 5.81
C ALA A 255 18.74 7.97 5.20
N THR A 256 18.93 8.87 4.24
CA THR A 256 20.24 9.22 3.68
C THR A 256 20.74 10.48 4.36
N TRP A 257 21.95 10.41 4.92
CA TRP A 257 22.59 11.50 5.63
C TRP A 257 23.33 12.44 4.67
N ASN A 258 23.68 13.64 5.14
CA ASN A 258 24.44 14.63 4.37
C ASN A 258 25.82 14.14 3.88
N ASP A 259 26.40 13.11 4.51
CA ASP A 259 27.64 12.45 4.07
C ASP A 259 27.43 11.33 3.03
N GLY A 260 26.19 11.15 2.55
CA GLY A 260 25.81 10.12 1.58
C GLY A 260 25.63 8.72 2.17
N LYS A 261 25.90 8.50 3.47
CA LYS A 261 25.62 7.20 4.11
C LYS A 261 24.13 7.07 4.39
N GLY A 262 23.65 5.84 4.52
CA GLY A 262 22.26 5.55 4.86
C GLY A 262 22.11 4.77 6.16
N THR A 263 21.00 4.98 6.86
CA THR A 263 20.55 4.12 7.96
C THR A 263 19.13 3.68 7.66
N ALA A 264 18.87 2.37 7.71
CA ALA A 264 17.55 1.80 7.46
C ALA A 264 16.95 1.22 8.75
N ALA A 265 15.62 1.23 8.83
CA ALA A 265 14.85 0.54 9.85
C ALA A 265 13.66 -0.18 9.19
N ALA A 266 13.38 -1.39 9.66
CA ALA A 266 12.14 -2.07 9.33
C ALA A 266 10.95 -1.38 10.04
N ILE A 267 9.80 -1.34 9.38
CA ILE A 267 8.55 -0.94 10.02
C ILE A 267 7.96 -2.19 10.70
N PRO A 268 7.72 -2.18 12.02
CA PRO A 268 7.07 -3.30 12.68
C PRO A 268 5.70 -3.58 12.02
N PRO A 269 5.31 -4.83 11.74
CA PRO A 269 4.02 -5.12 11.12
C PRO A 269 2.83 -4.54 11.90
N GLY A 270 2.91 -4.54 13.23
CA GLY A 270 1.91 -3.93 14.12
C GLY A 270 1.83 -2.40 14.06
N ALA A 271 2.79 -1.72 13.43
CA ALA A 271 2.78 -0.27 13.19
C ALA A 271 2.22 0.09 11.80
N VAL A 272 2.00 -0.90 10.92
CA VAL A 272 1.45 -0.69 9.58
C VAL A 272 -0.09 -0.70 9.63
N ARG A 273 -0.71 0.26 8.96
CA ARG A 273 -2.16 0.46 8.88
C ARG A 273 -2.56 0.55 7.42
N VAL A 274 -3.25 -0.48 6.91
CA VAL A 274 -3.79 -0.43 5.55
C VAL A 274 -5.12 0.29 5.58
N ILE A 275 -5.17 1.45 4.94
CA ILE A 275 -6.33 2.32 4.90
C ILE A 275 -7.51 1.59 4.25
N GLY A 276 -8.67 1.68 4.88
CA GLY A 276 -9.89 0.99 4.52
C GLY A 276 -9.88 -0.52 4.78
N ARG A 277 -8.84 -1.09 5.41
CA ARG A 277 -8.78 -2.51 5.82
C ARG A 277 -8.59 -2.64 7.33
N THR A 278 -7.52 -2.04 7.85
CA THR A 278 -7.15 -2.07 9.27
C THR A 278 -7.25 -0.69 9.94
N ALA A 279 -7.54 0.36 9.18
CA ALA A 279 -7.72 1.72 9.68
C ALA A 279 -8.70 2.51 8.79
N PRO A 280 -9.44 3.49 9.35
CA PRO A 280 -10.26 4.42 8.56
C PRO A 280 -9.37 5.38 7.74
N ILE A 281 -9.94 6.02 6.73
CA ILE A 281 -9.25 7.02 5.89
C ILE A 281 -8.78 8.24 6.70
N ASP A 282 -9.49 8.60 7.77
CA ASP A 282 -9.15 9.72 8.67
C ASP A 282 -7.79 9.54 9.36
N ILE A 283 -7.23 8.33 9.38
CA ILE A 283 -5.89 8.12 9.93
C ILE A 283 -4.84 9.00 9.24
N VAL A 284 -5.05 9.39 7.98
CA VAL A 284 -4.13 10.25 7.24
C VAL A 284 -4.04 11.65 7.86
N GLU A 285 -5.10 12.14 8.51
CA GLU A 285 -5.11 13.44 9.19
C GLU A 285 -4.13 13.47 10.38
N ARG A 286 -3.74 12.30 10.92
CA ARG A 286 -2.69 12.21 11.95
C ARG A 286 -1.28 12.48 11.38
N PHE A 287 -1.10 12.30 10.08
CA PHE A 287 0.14 12.60 9.36
C PHE A 287 0.09 14.01 8.76
N TYR A 288 -1.02 14.37 8.12
CA TYR A 288 -1.23 15.67 7.48
C TYR A 288 -2.55 16.27 7.95
N PRO A 289 -2.56 17.05 9.05
CA PRO A 289 -3.81 17.60 9.61
C PRO A 289 -4.58 18.49 8.63
N ALA A 290 -3.86 19.17 7.74
CA ALA A 290 -4.41 20.01 6.67
C ALA A 290 -4.19 19.36 5.29
N ILE A 291 -4.44 18.05 5.18
CA ILE A 291 -4.19 17.26 3.96
C ILE A 291 -4.78 17.90 2.70
N GLU A 292 -5.91 18.60 2.78
CA GLU A 292 -6.56 19.29 1.67
C GLU A 292 -5.73 20.43 1.06
N ALA A 293 -4.80 21.01 1.84
CA ALA A 293 -3.88 22.04 1.37
C ALA A 293 -2.62 21.44 0.72
N GLU A 294 -2.42 20.13 0.85
CA GLU A 294 -1.27 19.44 0.29
C GLU A 294 -1.39 19.28 -1.22
N ARG A 295 -0.27 19.44 -1.93
CA ARG A 295 -0.23 19.36 -3.40
C ARG A 295 -0.65 17.99 -3.93
N PHE A 296 -0.43 16.93 -3.14
CA PHE A 296 -0.78 15.56 -3.51
C PHE A 296 -2.27 15.23 -3.23
N PHE A 297 -3.03 16.12 -2.60
CA PHE A 297 -4.41 15.85 -2.20
C PHE A 297 -5.34 15.45 -3.35
N PRO A 298 -5.34 16.10 -4.53
CA PRO A 298 -6.24 15.71 -5.62
C PRO A 298 -6.01 14.27 -6.08
N VAL A 299 -4.73 13.87 -6.16
CA VAL A 299 -4.34 12.50 -6.54
C VAL A 299 -4.73 11.52 -5.43
N PHE A 300 -4.44 11.86 -4.17
CA PHE A 300 -4.88 11.08 -3.01
C PHE A 300 -6.39 10.85 -3.00
N ALA A 301 -7.18 11.91 -3.17
CA ALA A 301 -8.63 11.88 -3.18
C ALA A 301 -9.17 10.96 -4.28
N HIS A 302 -8.60 11.04 -5.48
CA HIS A 302 -8.93 10.13 -6.57
C HIS A 302 -8.69 8.66 -6.20
N HIS A 303 -7.49 8.32 -5.71
CA HIS A 303 -7.18 6.94 -5.33
C HIS A 303 -8.00 6.44 -4.15
N ALA A 304 -8.24 7.29 -3.15
CA ALA A 304 -9.09 6.97 -2.01
C ALA A 304 -10.53 6.66 -2.44
N ALA A 305 -11.09 7.43 -3.37
CA ALA A 305 -12.42 7.19 -3.91
C ALA A 305 -12.49 5.93 -4.78
N VAL A 306 -11.51 5.70 -5.66
CA VAL A 306 -11.43 4.48 -6.48
C VAL A 306 -11.36 3.25 -5.58
N MET A 307 -10.49 3.27 -4.56
CA MET A 307 -10.37 2.17 -3.59
C MET A 307 -11.68 1.97 -2.82
N SER A 308 -12.28 3.05 -2.31
CA SER A 308 -13.54 3.02 -1.58
C SER A 308 -14.65 2.36 -2.43
N ARG A 309 -14.80 2.80 -3.70
CA ARG A 309 -15.79 2.23 -4.64
C ARG A 309 -15.53 0.76 -4.94
N ALA A 310 -14.28 0.37 -5.22
CA ALA A 310 -13.92 -1.01 -5.50
C ALA A 310 -14.21 -1.94 -4.31
N ARG A 311 -13.94 -1.48 -3.09
CA ARG A 311 -14.13 -2.29 -1.86
C ARG A 311 -15.57 -2.38 -1.41
N ARG A 312 -16.38 -1.32 -1.56
CA ARG A 312 -17.79 -1.29 -1.17
C ARG A 312 -18.59 -2.47 -1.77
N ARG A 313 -18.20 -2.96 -2.94
CA ARG A 313 -18.87 -4.06 -3.66
C ARG A 313 -18.35 -5.46 -3.27
N ASN A 314 -17.23 -5.58 -2.57
CA ASN A 314 -16.57 -6.84 -2.26
C ASN A 314 -17.07 -7.47 -0.94
N VAL A 315 -18.39 -7.62 -0.81
CA VAL A 315 -19.00 -8.25 0.36
C VAL A 315 -18.85 -9.76 0.29
N THR A 316 -18.33 -10.38 1.35
CA THR A 316 -18.15 -11.84 1.43
C THR A 316 -19.30 -12.48 2.22
N ALA A 317 -20.02 -13.39 1.59
CA ALA A 317 -21.07 -14.16 2.26
C ALA A 317 -20.46 -15.19 3.23
N HIS A 318 -20.97 -15.26 4.46
CA HIS A 318 -20.61 -16.31 5.41
C HIS A 318 -21.73 -17.33 5.58
N VAL A 319 -22.95 -16.87 5.83
CA VAL A 319 -24.16 -17.69 5.85
C VAL A 319 -25.21 -17.00 5.01
N VAL A 320 -25.81 -17.73 4.07
CA VAL A 320 -26.83 -17.23 3.15
C VAL A 320 -28.10 -18.06 3.35
N ALA A 321 -29.19 -17.40 3.72
CA ALA A 321 -30.52 -17.99 3.85
C ALA A 321 -31.50 -17.18 2.99
N PRO A 322 -31.77 -17.61 1.74
CA PRO A 322 -32.60 -16.85 0.79
C PRO A 322 -34.01 -16.57 1.30
N VAL A 323 -34.51 -15.37 1.00
CA VAL A 323 -35.82 -14.83 1.39
C VAL A 323 -36.28 -13.78 0.37
N GLY A 324 -37.59 -13.57 0.19
CA GLY A 324 -38.08 -12.50 -0.71
C GLY A 324 -37.98 -11.10 -0.09
N HIS A 325 -38.01 -11.00 1.24
CA HIS A 325 -37.87 -9.73 1.98
C HIS A 325 -36.92 -9.89 3.17
N ALA A 326 -36.06 -8.91 3.41
CA ALA A 326 -35.12 -8.94 4.53
C ALA A 326 -34.94 -7.60 5.24
N LEU A 327 -34.76 -7.66 6.56
CA LEU A 327 -34.21 -6.58 7.37
C LEU A 327 -32.68 -6.71 7.41
N ILE A 328 -32.00 -5.78 6.74
CA ILE A 328 -30.55 -5.67 6.65
C ILE A 328 -30.05 -4.68 7.69
N LEU A 329 -29.23 -5.15 8.62
CA LEU A 329 -28.68 -4.38 9.73
C LEU A 329 -27.15 -4.31 9.57
N ALA A 330 -26.62 -3.10 9.39
CA ALA A 330 -25.17 -2.90 9.48
C ALA A 330 -24.74 -2.99 10.95
N VAL A 331 -23.78 -3.86 11.23
CA VAL A 331 -23.30 -4.08 12.59
C VAL A 331 -22.42 -2.90 13.03
N PRO A 332 -22.68 -2.29 14.21
CA PRO A 332 -21.85 -1.20 14.73
C PRO A 332 -20.39 -1.64 14.96
N SER A 333 -19.41 -0.77 14.71
CA SER A 333 -17.99 -1.07 14.96
C SER A 333 -17.62 -1.20 16.45
N SER A 334 -18.47 -0.71 17.34
CA SER A 334 -18.35 -0.81 18.80
C SER A 334 -18.91 -2.14 19.32
N PRO A 335 -18.13 -2.96 20.07
CA PRO A 335 -18.61 -4.22 20.65
C PRO A 335 -19.85 -4.05 21.53
N SER A 336 -19.91 -2.97 22.31
CA SER A 336 -21.05 -2.68 23.19
C SER A 336 -22.32 -2.41 22.40
N ASP A 337 -22.23 -1.62 21.34
CA ASP A 337 -23.37 -1.28 20.50
C ASP A 337 -23.84 -2.48 19.67
N PHE A 338 -22.92 -3.35 19.27
CA PHE A 338 -23.28 -4.62 18.62
C PHE A 338 -24.04 -5.56 19.56
N MET A 339 -23.64 -5.68 20.84
CA MET A 339 -24.40 -6.44 21.82
C MET A 339 -25.82 -5.88 22.01
N LEU A 340 -25.97 -4.55 22.04
CA LEU A 340 -27.27 -3.89 22.09
C LEU A 340 -28.13 -4.18 20.85
N LEU A 341 -27.54 -4.15 19.66
CA LEU A 341 -28.22 -4.52 18.42
C LEU A 341 -28.75 -5.96 18.48
N VAL A 342 -27.93 -6.91 18.94
CA VAL A 342 -28.32 -8.32 19.08
C VAL A 342 -29.49 -8.45 20.05
N ASP A 343 -29.39 -7.84 21.22
CA ASP A 343 -30.44 -7.82 22.24
C ASP A 343 -31.76 -7.21 21.71
N ASP A 344 -31.68 -6.14 20.90
CA ASP A 344 -32.84 -5.57 20.22
C ASP A 344 -33.46 -6.53 19.19
N ILE A 345 -32.64 -7.23 18.42
CA ILE A 345 -33.14 -8.27 17.49
C ILE A 345 -33.88 -9.35 18.28
N MET A 346 -33.30 -9.85 19.38
CA MET A 346 -33.92 -10.91 20.19
C MET A 346 -35.26 -10.47 20.79
N ARG A 347 -35.36 -9.22 21.23
CA ARG A 347 -36.60 -8.67 21.78
C ARG A 347 -37.69 -8.41 20.75
N ASN A 348 -37.34 -8.14 19.49
CA ASN A 348 -38.29 -7.60 18.51
C ASN A 348 -38.48 -8.48 17.27
N ALA A 349 -37.69 -9.53 17.05
CA ALA A 349 -37.80 -10.40 15.89
C ALA A 349 -39.19 -11.03 15.72
N TRP A 350 -39.92 -11.24 16.83
CA TRP A 350 -41.29 -11.74 16.81
C TRP A 350 -42.29 -10.80 16.09
N ARG A 351 -41.97 -9.50 15.98
CA ARG A 351 -42.78 -8.52 15.26
C ARG A 351 -42.63 -8.61 13.74
N LEU A 352 -41.56 -9.24 13.27
CA LEU A 352 -41.33 -9.46 11.84
C LEU A 352 -42.19 -10.66 11.38
N PRO A 353 -42.77 -10.62 10.17
CA PRO A 353 -43.37 -11.81 9.56
C PRO A 353 -42.35 -12.97 9.45
N GLU A 354 -42.83 -14.21 9.46
CA GLU A 354 -41.96 -15.39 9.28
C GLU A 354 -41.25 -15.41 7.91
N THR A 355 -41.83 -14.72 6.93
CA THR A 355 -41.27 -14.54 5.59
C THR A 355 -40.12 -13.53 5.52
N THR A 356 -39.92 -12.73 6.57
CA THR A 356 -38.88 -11.71 6.63
C THR A 356 -37.60 -12.29 7.22
N GLY A 357 -36.52 -12.27 6.43
CA GLY A 357 -35.19 -12.65 6.93
C GLY A 357 -34.50 -11.51 7.68
N ILE A 358 -33.49 -11.86 8.47
CA ILE A 358 -32.61 -10.92 9.17
C ILE A 358 -31.20 -11.07 8.60
N VAL A 359 -30.59 -9.97 8.18
CA VAL A 359 -29.27 -9.98 7.56
C VAL A 359 -28.36 -9.07 8.36
N LEU A 360 -27.24 -9.60 8.84
CA LEU A 360 -26.20 -8.80 9.47
C LEU A 360 -25.07 -8.54 8.48
N ILE A 361 -24.61 -7.29 8.42
CA ILE A 361 -23.39 -6.91 7.68
C ILE A 361 -22.33 -6.47 8.68
N ALA A 362 -21.29 -7.27 8.85
CA ALA A 362 -20.20 -6.96 9.77
C ALA A 362 -18.99 -6.37 9.04
N GLY A 363 -18.40 -5.31 9.59
CA GLY A 363 -17.14 -4.74 9.10
C GLY A 363 -15.90 -5.42 9.68
N THR A 364 -14.71 -5.00 9.22
CA THR A 364 -13.41 -5.55 9.66
C THR A 364 -12.96 -5.10 11.04
N ALA A 365 -13.59 -4.05 11.61
CA ALA A 365 -13.19 -3.49 12.90
C ALA A 365 -13.54 -4.39 14.10
N LEU A 366 -14.56 -5.26 13.95
CA LEU A 366 -14.98 -6.18 15.00
C LEU A 366 -14.18 -7.48 14.97
N GLN A 367 -13.98 -8.05 16.16
CA GLN A 367 -13.41 -9.38 16.28
C GLN A 367 -14.35 -10.40 15.64
N ARG A 368 -13.86 -11.11 14.61
CA ARG A 368 -14.62 -12.14 13.89
C ARG A 368 -15.25 -13.18 14.81
N SER A 369 -14.54 -13.61 15.86
CA SER A 369 -15.05 -14.56 16.86
C SER A 369 -16.29 -14.05 17.58
N LEU A 370 -16.28 -12.78 18.00
CA LEU A 370 -17.42 -12.13 18.64
C LEU A 370 -18.62 -12.05 17.68
N THR A 371 -18.39 -11.64 16.43
CA THR A 371 -19.42 -11.60 15.38
C THR A 371 -20.07 -12.96 15.14
N LEU A 372 -19.26 -14.02 15.01
CA LEU A 372 -19.78 -15.37 14.80
C LEU A 372 -20.56 -15.89 16.01
N SER A 373 -20.09 -15.62 17.22
CA SER A 373 -20.78 -16.02 18.45
C SER A 373 -22.15 -15.36 18.56
N LEU A 374 -22.20 -14.03 18.43
CA LEU A 374 -23.45 -13.28 18.55
C LEU A 374 -24.41 -13.56 17.39
N PHE A 375 -23.92 -13.79 16.18
CA PHE A 375 -24.76 -14.21 15.06
C PHE A 375 -25.39 -15.59 15.30
N ALA A 376 -24.66 -16.54 15.89
CA ALA A 376 -25.21 -17.83 16.25
C ALA A 376 -26.33 -17.70 17.30
N ASP A 377 -26.20 -16.75 18.24
CA ASP A 377 -27.26 -16.46 19.20
C ASP A 377 -28.50 -15.86 18.51
N VAL A 378 -28.30 -14.97 17.52
CA VAL A 378 -29.39 -14.43 16.70
C VAL A 378 -30.12 -15.53 15.92
N GLN A 379 -29.38 -16.45 15.32
CA GLN A 379 -29.93 -17.60 14.59
C GLN A 379 -30.78 -18.51 15.48
N ARG A 380 -30.33 -18.78 16.71
CA ARG A 380 -31.02 -19.70 17.63
C ARG A 380 -32.34 -19.13 18.17
N HIS A 381 -32.39 -17.82 18.43
CA HIS A 381 -33.49 -17.25 19.21
C HIS A 381 -34.42 -16.32 18.42
N SER A 382 -34.02 -15.81 17.25
CA SER A 382 -34.89 -14.92 16.47
C SER A 382 -36.12 -15.60 15.88
N GLY A 383 -36.05 -16.92 15.63
CA GLY A 383 -37.09 -17.64 14.89
C GLY A 383 -37.23 -17.17 13.44
N ARG A 384 -36.22 -16.50 12.88
CA ARG A 384 -36.18 -15.99 11.49
C ARG A 384 -35.00 -16.58 10.73
N ARG A 385 -35.11 -16.61 9.40
CA ARG A 385 -33.97 -16.95 8.53
C ARG A 385 -32.92 -15.85 8.68
N CYS A 386 -31.72 -16.21 9.10
CA CYS A 386 -30.66 -15.24 9.33
C CYS A 386 -29.48 -15.47 8.37
N SER A 387 -28.96 -14.38 7.82
CA SER A 387 -27.77 -14.37 6.96
C SER A 387 -26.69 -13.45 7.56
N LEU A 388 -25.42 -13.78 7.30
CA LEU A 388 -24.28 -12.99 7.72
C LEU A 388 -23.35 -12.73 6.54
N PHE A 389 -23.00 -11.47 6.37
CA PHE A 389 -22.04 -10.99 5.39
C PHE A 389 -20.92 -10.21 6.06
N PHE A 390 -19.73 -10.28 5.50
CA PHE A 390 -18.57 -9.48 5.90
C PHE A 390 -18.25 -8.45 4.83
N SER A 391 -18.26 -7.18 5.22
CA SER A 391 -17.76 -6.07 4.43
C SER A 391 -16.25 -5.91 4.66
N PRO A 392 -15.46 -5.57 3.64
CA PRO A 392 -14.05 -5.24 3.80
C PRO A 392 -13.83 -3.88 4.48
N LEU A 393 -14.89 -3.11 4.69
CA LEU A 393 -14.86 -1.81 5.37
C LEU A 393 -15.09 -1.96 6.87
N CYS A 394 -14.62 -0.99 7.67
CA CYS A 394 -14.84 -0.98 9.12
C CYS A 394 -16.30 -0.72 9.50
N ASP A 395 -16.98 0.16 8.77
CA ASP A 395 -18.37 0.56 9.00
C ASP A 395 -19.15 0.37 7.69
N PRO A 396 -19.93 -0.72 7.55
CA PRO A 396 -20.69 -1.01 6.34
C PRO A 396 -21.76 0.05 6.06
N THR A 397 -21.82 0.53 4.83
CA THR A 397 -22.83 1.48 4.33
C THR A 397 -23.84 0.80 3.42
N SER A 398 -24.82 1.57 2.95
CA SER A 398 -25.84 1.11 2.00
C SER A 398 -25.27 0.60 0.66
N ASP A 399 -24.02 0.90 0.32
CA ASP A 399 -23.36 0.37 -0.88
C ASP A 399 -23.22 -1.16 -0.88
N ALA A 400 -23.30 -1.79 0.30
CA ALA A 400 -23.26 -3.25 0.44
C ALA A 400 -24.59 -3.92 0.04
N ILE A 401 -25.66 -3.16 -0.19
CA ILE A 401 -27.01 -3.70 -0.43
C ILE A 401 -27.10 -4.46 -1.76
N ASP A 402 -26.50 -3.97 -2.83
CA ASP A 402 -26.57 -4.61 -4.15
C ASP A 402 -26.03 -6.06 -4.18
N PRO A 403 -24.80 -6.34 -3.71
CA PRO A 403 -24.31 -7.71 -3.67
C PRO A 403 -25.13 -8.60 -2.73
N ILE A 404 -25.66 -8.04 -1.62
CA ILE A 404 -26.46 -8.79 -0.64
C ILE A 404 -27.85 -9.15 -1.19
N THR A 405 -28.56 -8.18 -1.76
CA THR A 405 -29.88 -8.38 -2.37
C THR A 405 -29.81 -9.39 -3.51
N THR A 406 -28.71 -9.36 -4.28
CA THR A 406 -28.43 -10.33 -5.33
C THR A 406 -28.16 -11.73 -4.77
N ALA A 407 -27.32 -11.85 -3.73
CA ALA A 407 -26.98 -13.14 -3.13
C ALA A 407 -28.16 -13.81 -2.41
N LEU A 408 -29.12 -13.04 -1.90
CA LEU A 408 -30.29 -13.54 -1.18
C LEU A 408 -31.55 -13.65 -2.04
N GLU A 409 -31.50 -13.21 -3.30
CA GLU A 409 -32.65 -13.14 -4.21
C GLU A 409 -33.80 -12.29 -3.64
N LEU A 410 -33.47 -11.12 -3.05
CA LEU A 410 -34.48 -10.25 -2.44
C LEU A 410 -35.31 -9.52 -3.50
N ASP A 411 -36.62 -9.46 -3.30
CA ASP A 411 -37.54 -8.57 -4.03
C ASP A 411 -37.56 -7.18 -3.37
N SER A 412 -37.44 -7.14 -2.05
CA SER A 412 -37.45 -5.91 -1.26
C SER A 412 -36.67 -6.08 0.04
N PHE A 413 -36.32 -4.95 0.68
CA PHE A 413 -35.58 -4.96 1.92
C PHE A 413 -35.87 -3.73 2.76
N ALA A 414 -35.53 -3.82 4.05
CA ALA A 414 -35.29 -2.68 4.91
C ALA A 414 -33.79 -2.61 5.23
N PHE A 415 -33.16 -1.44 5.15
CA PHE A 415 -31.78 -1.23 5.55
C PHE A 415 -31.71 -0.29 6.75
N VAL A 416 -30.93 -0.67 7.76
CA VAL A 416 -30.63 0.15 8.93
C VAL A 416 -29.12 0.15 9.15
N SER A 417 -28.53 1.33 9.12
CA SER A 417 -27.11 1.56 9.37
C SER A 417 -26.74 1.34 10.85
N GLY A 418 -25.44 1.15 11.14
CA GLY A 418 -24.97 0.80 12.48
C GLY A 418 -25.04 1.93 13.52
N HIS A 419 -25.37 3.17 13.12
CA HIS A 419 -25.59 4.29 14.03
C HIS A 419 -27.08 4.57 14.25
N VAL A 420 -27.97 3.75 13.68
CA VAL A 420 -29.41 3.90 13.78
C VAL A 420 -30.00 2.72 14.55
N ARG A 421 -30.90 3.02 15.48
CA ARG A 421 -31.65 2.03 16.25
C ARG A 421 -33.12 2.11 15.89
N LEU A 422 -33.76 0.97 15.61
CA LEU A 422 -35.20 0.93 15.38
C LEU A 422 -35.98 1.11 16.69
N THR A 423 -37.03 1.93 16.66
CA THR A 423 -38.04 1.97 17.71
C THR A 423 -39.01 0.79 17.56
N GLU A 424 -39.91 0.61 18.52
CA GLU A 424 -41.02 -0.35 18.41
C GLU A 424 -41.83 -0.19 17.10
N ARG A 425 -42.09 1.06 16.72
CA ARG A 425 -42.78 1.39 15.47
C ARG A 425 -41.93 1.04 14.26
N GLY A 426 -40.62 1.30 14.32
CA GLY A 426 -39.67 0.91 13.27
C GLY A 426 -39.65 -0.59 13.04
N TRP A 427 -39.51 -1.38 14.10
CA TRP A 427 -39.55 -2.84 14.04
C TRP A 427 -40.84 -3.38 13.40
N SER A 428 -41.97 -2.73 13.66
CA SER A 428 -43.25 -3.12 13.06
C SER A 428 -43.34 -2.71 11.58
N ALA A 429 -42.79 -1.55 11.22
CA ALA A 429 -42.77 -1.04 9.86
C ALA A 429 -41.89 -1.88 8.93
N VAL A 430 -40.67 -2.23 9.36
CA VAL A 430 -39.71 -2.99 8.54
C VAL A 430 -40.14 -4.43 8.25
N GLY A 431 -41.19 -4.92 8.92
CA GLY A 431 -41.80 -6.21 8.59
C GLY A 431 -42.68 -6.16 7.34
N THR A 432 -43.08 -4.97 6.88
CA THR A 432 -43.99 -4.81 5.73
C THR A 432 -43.19 -4.50 4.47
N ALA A 433 -43.37 -5.33 3.43
CA ALA A 433 -42.74 -5.08 2.14
C ALA A 433 -43.19 -3.72 1.57
N PRO A 434 -42.25 -2.83 1.17
CA PRO A 434 -42.58 -1.55 0.58
C PRO A 434 -43.18 -1.73 -0.82
N ARG A 435 -43.99 -0.76 -1.26
CA ARG A 435 -44.44 -0.69 -2.66
C ARG A 435 -43.34 -0.19 -3.59
N ASP A 436 -42.68 0.90 -3.19
CA ASP A 436 -41.53 1.49 -3.88
C ASP A 436 -40.42 1.74 -2.86
N VAL A 437 -40.35 2.96 -2.31
CA VAL A 437 -39.42 3.37 -1.25
C VAL A 437 -40.16 4.03 -0.10
N SER A 438 -39.68 3.83 1.12
CA SER A 438 -40.11 4.54 2.31
C SER A 438 -38.91 4.84 3.20
N PHE A 439 -38.92 5.99 3.88
CA PHE A 439 -37.86 6.35 4.83
C PHE A 439 -38.35 6.20 6.25
N LEU A 440 -37.48 5.71 7.11
CA LEU A 440 -37.67 5.74 8.55
C LEU A 440 -37.09 7.05 9.05
N ALA A 441 -37.94 7.93 9.59
CA ALA A 441 -37.45 9.18 10.16
C ALA A 441 -36.57 8.85 11.38
N ILE A 442 -35.37 9.41 11.40
CA ILE A 442 -34.37 9.19 12.46
C ILE A 442 -34.43 10.38 13.42
N ASP A 443 -34.98 10.16 14.61
CA ASP A 443 -35.04 11.18 15.66
C ASP A 443 -33.69 11.21 16.41
N ASP A 444 -33.20 12.41 16.78
CA ASP A 444 -32.03 12.55 17.65
C ASP A 444 -32.48 12.70 19.12
N PRO A 445 -32.27 11.68 19.98
CA PRO A 445 -32.67 11.77 21.37
C PRO A 445 -31.85 12.81 22.16
N ALA A 446 -30.66 13.20 21.68
CA ALA A 446 -29.83 14.21 22.32
C ALA A 446 -30.27 15.65 21.98
N ASP A 447 -30.99 15.85 20.87
CA ASP A 447 -31.49 17.15 20.45
C ASP A 447 -32.92 17.04 19.90
N THR A 448 -33.88 17.19 20.80
CA THR A 448 -35.32 17.15 20.47
C THR A 448 -35.83 18.39 19.73
N THR A 449 -34.97 19.39 19.51
CA THR A 449 -35.33 20.61 18.78
C THR A 449 -35.10 20.48 17.28
N LEU A 450 -34.26 19.53 16.86
CA LEU A 450 -33.99 19.25 15.46
C LEU A 450 -35.12 18.42 14.84
N ALA A 451 -35.44 18.74 13.59
CA ALA A 451 -36.34 17.91 12.80
C ALA A 451 -35.72 16.52 12.57
N PRO A 452 -36.53 15.45 12.50
CA PRO A 452 -36.03 14.12 12.23
C PRO A 452 -35.26 14.06 10.90
N VAL A 453 -34.14 13.34 10.89
CA VAL A 453 -33.32 13.16 9.69
C VAL A 453 -33.96 12.12 8.78
N ILE A 454 -34.07 12.43 7.49
CA ILE A 454 -34.56 11.52 6.44
C ILE A 454 -33.37 11.16 5.54
N SER A 455 -32.86 9.94 5.70
CA SER A 455 -31.64 9.45 5.03
C SER A 455 -31.81 8.00 4.57
N THR A 456 -31.01 7.57 3.60
CA THR A 456 -30.84 6.16 3.22
C THR A 456 -30.27 5.27 4.32
N ASP A 457 -29.77 5.86 5.41
CA ASP A 457 -29.30 5.13 6.60
C ASP A 457 -30.40 4.34 7.30
N ALA A 458 -31.67 4.66 7.02
CA ALA A 458 -32.83 3.93 7.53
C ALA A 458 -33.96 3.99 6.48
N CYS A 459 -34.04 2.98 5.62
CA CYS A 459 -35.01 2.97 4.52
C CYS A 459 -35.60 1.57 4.25
N LEU A 460 -36.73 1.56 3.56
CA LEU A 460 -37.34 0.38 2.95
C LEU A 460 -37.39 0.62 1.45
N ALA A 461 -36.98 -0.35 0.65
CA ALA A 461 -37.04 -0.26 -0.80
C ALA A 461 -37.31 -1.60 -1.47
N THR A 462 -37.89 -1.56 -2.67
CA THR A 462 -37.81 -2.67 -3.62
C THR A 462 -36.42 -2.72 -4.25
N ARG A 463 -35.97 -3.92 -4.63
CA ARG A 463 -34.67 -4.10 -5.27
C ARG A 463 -34.58 -3.33 -6.59
N ASP A 464 -35.62 -3.38 -7.40
CA ASP A 464 -35.69 -2.70 -8.70
C ASP A 464 -35.54 -1.19 -8.54
N TRP A 465 -36.26 -0.61 -7.56
CA TRP A 465 -36.14 0.82 -7.27
C TRP A 465 -34.74 1.19 -6.80
N TRP A 466 -34.17 0.39 -5.89
CA TRP A 466 -32.82 0.63 -5.36
C TRP A 466 -31.75 0.61 -6.45
N GLN A 467 -31.80 -0.38 -7.35
CA GLN A 467 -30.89 -0.49 -8.47
C GLN A 467 -31.06 0.67 -9.47
N ALA A 468 -32.30 1.09 -9.74
CA ALA A 468 -32.57 2.21 -10.64
C ALA A 468 -32.11 3.57 -10.06
N ASP A 469 -32.42 3.86 -8.79
CA ASP A 469 -32.19 5.17 -8.20
C ASP A 469 -30.80 5.31 -7.55
N VAL A 470 -30.28 4.26 -6.92
CA VAL A 470 -29.03 4.33 -6.15
C VAL A 470 -27.86 3.77 -6.96
N ALA A 471 -27.98 2.57 -7.54
CA ALA A 471 -26.89 2.01 -8.35
C ALA A 471 -26.62 2.88 -9.59
N GLY A 472 -27.66 3.44 -10.22
CA GLY A 472 -27.52 4.42 -11.31
C GLY A 472 -26.85 5.74 -10.91
N ARG A 473 -27.02 6.18 -9.65
CA ARG A 473 -26.39 7.39 -9.09
C ARG A 473 -24.96 7.18 -8.59
N THR A 474 -24.50 5.94 -8.39
CA THR A 474 -23.08 5.70 -8.00
C THR A 474 -22.04 6.21 -9.02
N HIS A 475 -22.46 6.64 -10.22
CA HIS A 475 -21.64 7.40 -11.17
C HIS A 475 -21.53 8.91 -10.89
N ARG A 476 -22.36 9.47 -10.00
CA ARG A 476 -22.36 10.88 -9.57
C ARG A 476 -22.38 10.92 -8.04
N SER A 477 -21.20 10.82 -7.43
CA SER A 477 -21.05 10.89 -5.97
C SER A 477 -21.51 12.24 -5.45
N ASN A 478 -22.65 12.30 -4.76
CA ASN A 478 -22.93 13.39 -3.83
C ASN A 478 -22.51 12.91 -2.45
N GLY A 479 -21.28 13.26 -2.08
CA GLY A 479 -20.77 13.11 -0.72
C GLY A 479 -20.93 14.42 0.03
N ASN A 480 -22.03 14.58 0.76
CA ASN A 480 -22.07 15.43 1.96
C ASN A 480 -23.40 15.40 2.70
N ASP A 481 -24.49 15.09 2.01
CA ASP A 481 -25.76 14.82 2.66
C ASP A 481 -25.87 13.31 2.79
N GLY A 482 -26.05 12.77 3.99
CA GLY A 482 -26.47 11.37 4.15
C GLY A 482 -27.70 11.18 3.27
N THR A 483 -27.53 10.49 2.13
CA THR A 483 -28.22 10.77 0.85
C THR A 483 -29.55 11.48 1.08
N GLN A 484 -29.53 12.81 1.26
CA GLN A 484 -30.80 13.53 1.43
C GLN A 484 -31.40 13.42 0.05
N VAL A 485 -32.36 12.52 -0.08
CA VAL A 485 -32.90 12.29 -1.39
C VAL A 485 -33.66 13.54 -1.73
N SER A 486 -33.08 14.30 -2.66
CA SER A 486 -33.65 15.54 -3.17
C SER A 486 -35.14 15.32 -3.40
N GLN A 487 -35.95 16.02 -2.60
CA GLN A 487 -37.40 16.00 -2.67
C GLN A 487 -37.92 16.66 -3.97
N ASP A 488 -37.02 17.05 -4.89
CA ASP A 488 -37.33 17.78 -6.12
C ASP A 488 -38.11 16.99 -7.17
N ARG A 489 -38.25 15.67 -7.04
CA ARG A 489 -39.27 14.94 -7.79
C ARG A 489 -40.55 14.98 -6.97
N GLY A 490 -41.58 15.67 -7.46
CA GLY A 490 -42.91 15.85 -6.83
C GLY A 490 -43.70 14.58 -6.48
N GLU A 491 -43.05 13.44 -6.32
CA GLU A 491 -43.57 12.23 -5.72
C GLU A 491 -43.32 12.28 -4.20
N GLN A 492 -44.41 12.44 -3.43
CA GLN A 492 -44.35 12.32 -1.98
C GLN A 492 -43.90 10.90 -1.60
N ARG A 493 -42.64 10.76 -1.20
CA ARG A 493 -42.11 9.52 -0.65
C ARG A 493 -42.67 9.31 0.76
N ALA A 494 -43.07 8.08 1.07
CA ALA A 494 -43.63 7.78 2.38
C ALA A 494 -42.56 7.90 3.47
N ILE A 495 -42.85 8.71 4.50
CA ILE A 495 -41.99 8.90 5.67
C ILE A 495 -42.68 8.29 6.89
N ILE A 496 -42.00 7.37 7.55
CA ILE A 496 -42.48 6.71 8.76
C ILE A 496 -41.85 7.42 9.96
N THR A 497 -42.61 8.30 10.60
CA THR A 497 -42.16 9.07 11.78
C THR A 497 -42.01 8.18 13.01
N GLN A 498 -41.16 8.59 13.97
CA GLN A 498 -40.91 7.87 15.23
C GLN A 498 -40.48 6.42 15.02
N ALA A 499 -39.83 6.12 13.90
CA ALA A 499 -39.46 4.76 13.53
C ALA A 499 -38.02 4.41 13.91
N ALA A 500 -37.15 5.40 14.01
CA ALA A 500 -35.74 5.18 14.26
C ALA A 500 -35.18 6.28 15.18
N LEU A 501 -34.14 5.91 15.93
CA LEU A 501 -33.39 6.80 16.81
C LEU A 501 -31.93 6.82 16.36
N SER A 502 -31.32 7.99 16.40
CA SER A 502 -29.88 8.14 16.25
C SER A 502 -29.17 7.65 17.52
N LEU A 503 -28.14 6.81 17.36
CA LEU A 503 -27.19 6.46 18.41
C LEU A 503 -26.00 7.43 18.46
N GLY A 504 -26.04 8.48 17.65
CA GLY A 504 -24.98 9.45 17.46
C GLY A 504 -24.84 9.81 15.99
N GLN A 505 -24.02 10.83 15.71
CA GLN A 505 -23.70 11.20 14.34
C GLN A 505 -23.18 9.96 13.57
N PRO A 506 -23.62 9.74 12.33
CA PRO A 506 -22.96 8.75 11.49
C PRO A 506 -21.47 9.08 11.50
N ARG A 507 -20.61 8.06 11.61
CA ARG A 507 -19.17 8.23 11.49
C ARG A 507 -18.82 8.53 10.03
N ILE A 508 -19.28 9.66 9.54
CA ILE A 508 -18.87 10.21 8.26
C ILE A 508 -17.47 10.74 8.52
N SER A 509 -16.51 10.06 7.92
CA SER A 509 -15.16 10.60 7.79
C SER A 509 -15.27 12.00 7.17
N ARG A 510 -14.87 13.04 7.93
CA ARG A 510 -14.82 14.40 7.41
C ARG A 510 -13.87 14.47 6.21
N LEU A 511 -12.81 13.66 6.23
CA LEU A 511 -11.92 13.51 5.09
C LEU A 511 -12.63 12.89 3.88
N ALA A 512 -13.48 11.88 4.05
CA ALA A 512 -14.25 11.29 2.96
C ALA A 512 -15.18 12.33 2.30
N ALA A 513 -15.88 13.15 3.08
CA ALA A 513 -16.70 14.24 2.55
C ALA A 513 -15.86 15.25 1.73
N ARG A 514 -14.66 15.60 2.22
CA ARG A 514 -13.73 16.48 1.49
C ARG A 514 -13.17 15.84 0.21
N ILE A 515 -12.93 14.53 0.22
CA ILE A 515 -12.52 13.76 -0.96
C ILE A 515 -13.60 13.82 -2.04
N ASP A 516 -14.86 13.61 -1.66
CA ASP A 516 -15.99 13.65 -2.61
C ASP A 516 -16.13 15.05 -3.20
N GLN A 517 -16.08 16.10 -2.37
CA GLN A 517 -16.10 17.50 -2.83
C GLN A 517 -14.95 17.81 -3.80
N ALA A 518 -13.74 17.32 -3.53
CA ALA A 518 -12.59 17.53 -4.42
C ALA A 518 -12.78 16.87 -5.80
N LEU A 519 -13.47 15.74 -5.84
CA LEU A 519 -13.75 15.03 -7.10
C LEU A 519 -14.85 15.68 -7.92
N GLU A 520 -15.83 16.32 -7.28
CA GLU A 520 -16.85 17.13 -7.95
C GLU A 520 -16.22 18.31 -8.69
N ILE A 521 -15.28 19.01 -8.03
CA ILE A 521 -14.57 20.16 -8.62
C ILE A 521 -13.69 19.72 -9.80
N ALA A 522 -13.08 18.53 -9.74
CA ALA A 522 -12.20 18.04 -10.80
C ALA A 522 -12.95 17.45 -12.01
N GLY A 523 -14.23 17.07 -11.84
CA GLY A 523 -15.05 16.45 -12.88
C GLY A 523 -16.00 17.38 -13.62
N GLY A 524 -16.15 18.63 -13.15
CA GLY A 524 -16.85 19.72 -13.85
C GLY A 524 -15.89 20.56 -14.67
#